data_AF-A0A944PXL6-F1
#
_entry.id   AF-A0A944PXL6-F1
#
_cell.length_a   1.000
_cell.length_b   1.000
_cell.length_c   1.000
_cell.angle_alpha   90.00
_cell.angle_beta   90.00
_cell.angle_gamma   90.00
#
_symmetry.space_group_name_H-M   'P 1'
#
loop_
_entity.id
_entity.type
_entity.pdbx_description
1 polymer ?
#
loop_
_entity_poly.entity_id
_entity_poly.type
_entity_poly.pdbx_seq_one_letter_code
_entity_poly.pdbx_strand_id
1 'polypeptide(L)'
;MSELDALLEELRGLPPTRPSDARDLEALLTRVKSAAGRWADVLDEVRESAQSIAGPRTAAALEIAFRRAEESYVELEFALNDCGRSGQKPSR
;
A
#
# COMPACT_ATOMS: atom_id res chain seq x y z
N MET A 1 13.08 5.47 12.43
CA MET A 1 12.01 4.47 12.63
C MET A 1 12.16 3.48 11.49
N SER A 2 12.01 2.17 11.69
CA SER A 2 12.14 1.20 10.60
C SER A 2 10.94 1.29 9.65
N GLU A 3 11.07 0.87 8.39
CA GLU A 3 9.93 0.83 7.46
C GLU A 3 8.83 -0.11 7.96
N LEU A 4 9.20 -1.19 8.66
CA LEU A 4 8.26 -2.07 9.33
C LEU A 4 7.45 -1.35 10.43
N ASP A 5 8.10 -0.55 11.28
CA ASP A 5 7.40 0.22 12.31
C ASP A 5 6.43 1.23 11.70
N ALA A 6 6.84 1.88 10.62
CA ALA A 6 6.01 2.85 9.92
C ALA A 6 4.82 2.18 9.20
N LEU A 7 5.02 0.99 8.63
CA LEU A 7 3.93 0.16 8.09
C LEU A 7 2.92 -0.20 9.19
N LEU A 8 3.41 -0.63 10.35
CA LEU A 8 2.55 -0.97 11.49
C LEU A 8 1.77 0.24 11.99
N GLU A 9 2.35 1.44 11.95
CA GLU A 9 1.64 2.68 12.27
C GLU A 9 0.48 2.94 11.30
N GLU A 10 0.69 2.83 9.99
CA GLU A 10 -0.38 3.01 9.00
C GLU A 10 -1.49 1.97 9.17
N LEU A 11 -1.13 0.71 9.38
CA LEU A 11 -2.10 -0.38 9.57
C LEU A 11 -2.94 -0.20 10.85
N ARG A 12 -2.31 0.26 11.95
CA ARG A 12 -3.04 0.59 13.19
C ARG A 12 -3.94 1.82 13.03
N GLY A 13 -3.60 2.71 12.10
CA GLY A 13 -4.39 3.89 11.76
C GLY A 13 -5.62 3.60 10.88
N LEU A 14 -5.80 2.37 10.40
CA LEU A 14 -6.96 2.02 9.58
C LEU A 14 -8.26 2.07 10.42
N PRO A 15 -9.33 2.73 9.91
CA PRO A 15 -10.59 2.80 10.62
C PRO A 15 -11.19 1.39 10.77
N PRO A 16 -11.68 1.02 11.97
CA PRO A 16 -12.22 -0.33 12.23
C PRO A 16 -13.59 -0.55 11.58
N THR A 17 -14.27 0.52 11.15
CA THR A 17 -15.62 0.48 10.59
C THR A 17 -15.59 0.55 9.06
N ARG A 18 -16.52 -0.16 8.42
CA ARG A 18 -16.72 -0.06 6.96
C ARG A 18 -17.01 1.39 6.58
N PRO A 19 -16.45 1.89 5.46
CA PRO A 19 -16.73 3.23 4.99
C PRO A 19 -18.23 3.39 4.73
N SER A 20 -18.83 4.49 5.20
CA SER A 20 -20.27 4.74 5.09
C SER A 20 -20.62 5.69 3.95
N ASP A 21 -19.66 6.49 3.50
CA ASP A 21 -19.78 7.39 2.36
C ASP A 21 -18.48 7.49 1.55
N ALA A 22 -18.49 8.35 0.53
CA ALA A 22 -17.35 8.56 -0.37
C ALA A 22 -16.13 9.17 0.36
N ARG A 23 -16.34 10.02 1.36
CA ARG A 23 -15.24 10.65 2.10
C ARG A 23 -14.57 9.65 3.04
N ASP A 24 -15.36 8.79 3.68
CA ASP A 24 -14.85 7.67 4.47
C ASP A 24 -14.04 6.71 3.61
N LEU A 25 -14.53 6.40 2.40
CA LEU A 25 -13.83 5.54 1.45
C LEU A 25 -12.52 6.19 0.98
N GLU A 26 -12.52 7.48 0.67
CA GLU A 26 -11.31 8.24 0.29
C GLU A 26 -10.26 8.23 1.41
N ALA A 27 -10.68 8.45 2.66
CA ALA A 27 -9.79 8.39 3.82
C ALA A 27 -9.21 6.99 4.04
N LEU A 28 -10.03 5.94 3.87
CA LEU A 28 -9.58 4.56 3.93
C LEU A 28 -8.59 4.23 2.81
N LEU A 29 -8.91 4.58 1.56
CA LEU A 29 -8.04 4.36 0.39
C LEU A 29 -6.70 5.08 0.54
N THR A 30 -6.70 6.30 1.09
CA THR A 30 -5.47 7.06 1.37
C THR A 30 -4.54 6.29 2.31
N ARG A 31 -5.10 5.74 3.41
CA ARG A 31 -4.33 4.98 4.40
C ARG A 31 -3.88 3.63 3.85
N VAL A 32 -4.75 2.90 3.15
CA VAL A 32 -4.40 1.61 2.55
C VAL A 32 -3.33 1.79 1.45
N LYS A 33 -3.41 2.85 0.64
CA LYS A 33 -2.36 3.21 -0.33
C LYS A 33 -1.02 3.45 0.36
N SER A 34 -1.02 4.24 1.44
CA SER A 34 0.21 4.50 2.20
C SER A 34 0.81 3.22 2.78
N ALA A 35 -0.02 2.35 3.37
CA ALA A 35 0.43 1.05 3.87
C ALA A 35 0.98 0.15 2.74
N ALA A 36 0.38 0.15 1.54
CA ALA A 36 0.90 -0.61 0.40
C ALA A 36 2.28 -0.13 -0.04
N GLY A 37 2.51 1.20 -0.07
CA GLY A 37 3.83 1.76 -0.37
C GLY A 37 4.88 1.32 0.63
N ARG A 38 4.59 1.46 1.94
CA ARG A 38 5.50 1.01 3.00
C ARG A 38 5.76 -0.49 2.99
N TRP A 39 4.78 -1.28 2.58
CA TRP A 39 4.98 -2.72 2.42
C TRP A 39 5.93 -3.04 1.25
N ALA A 40 5.86 -2.27 0.15
CA ALA A 40 6.84 -2.37 -0.92
C ALA A 40 8.24 -2.01 -0.40
N ASP A 41 8.38 -0.93 0.38
CA ASP A 41 9.66 -0.53 0.98
C ASP A 41 10.25 -1.62 1.91
N VAL A 42 9.42 -2.22 2.77
CA VAL A 42 9.84 -3.36 3.63
C VAL A 42 10.29 -4.54 2.79
N LEU A 43 9.57 -4.87 1.72
CA LEU A 43 9.95 -5.98 0.83
C LEU A 43 11.24 -5.67 0.05
N ASP A 44 11.50 -4.41 -0.27
CA ASP A 44 12.74 -3.99 -0.89
C ASP A 44 13.94 -4.21 0.04
N GLU A 45 13.86 -3.73 1.29
CA GLU A 45 14.90 -3.94 2.29
C GLU A 45 15.21 -5.43 2.53
N VAL A 46 14.16 -6.25 2.60
CA VAL A 46 14.28 -7.71 2.76
C VAL A 46 14.93 -8.33 1.51
N ARG A 47 14.50 -7.92 0.31
CA ARG A 47 15.05 -8.40 -0.95
C ARG A 47 16.54 -8.08 -1.06
N GLU A 48 16.93 -6.84 -0.81
CA GLU A 48 18.33 -6.40 -0.85
C GLU A 48 19.18 -7.19 0.14
N SER A 49 18.70 -7.35 1.37
CA SER A 49 19.37 -8.14 2.42
C SER A 49 19.53 -9.61 2.01
N ALA A 50 18.53 -10.17 1.32
CA ALA A 50 18.52 -11.57 0.90
C ALA A 50 19.46 -11.87 -0.28
N GLN A 51 19.92 -10.88 -1.05
CA GLN A 51 20.77 -11.11 -2.23
C GLN A 51 22.06 -11.86 -1.92
N SER A 52 22.63 -11.65 -0.72
CA SER A 52 23.87 -12.28 -0.28
C SER A 52 23.68 -13.56 0.53
N ILE A 53 22.43 -13.86 0.95
CA ILE A 53 22.11 -14.93 1.91
C ILE A 53 21.31 -16.05 1.25
N ALA A 54 20.41 -15.70 0.34
CA ALA A 54 19.41 -16.61 -0.19
C ALA A 54 19.79 -17.19 -1.55
N GLY A 55 19.35 -18.42 -1.81
CA GLY A 55 19.49 -19.04 -3.12
C GLY A 55 18.66 -18.34 -4.21
N PRO A 56 18.96 -18.57 -5.50
CA PRO A 56 18.36 -17.84 -6.63
C PRO A 56 16.82 -17.92 -6.68
N ARG A 57 16.25 -19.04 -6.22
CA ARG A 57 14.79 -19.20 -6.15
C ARG A 57 14.14 -18.26 -5.14
N THR A 58 14.76 -18.09 -3.98
CA THR A 58 14.25 -17.20 -2.92
C THR A 58 14.37 -15.74 -3.35
N ALA A 59 15.51 -15.36 -3.94
CA ALA A 59 15.70 -14.01 -4.49
C ALA A 59 14.63 -13.68 -5.54
N ALA A 60 14.36 -14.60 -6.48
CA ALA A 60 13.29 -14.42 -7.47
C ALA A 60 11.89 -14.32 -6.85
N ALA A 61 11.61 -15.07 -5.79
CA ALA A 61 10.33 -14.98 -5.09
C ALA A 61 10.16 -13.63 -4.37
N LEU A 62 11.21 -13.11 -3.74
CA LEU A 62 11.21 -11.79 -3.10
C LEU A 62 11.05 -10.66 -4.12
N GLU A 63 11.72 -10.75 -5.26
CA GLU A 63 11.53 -9.84 -6.40
C GLU A 63 10.06 -9.78 -6.86
N ILE A 64 9.41 -10.93 -7.00
CA ILE A 64 7.99 -11.00 -7.39
C ILE A 64 7.09 -10.42 -6.30
N ALA A 65 7.37 -10.70 -5.02
CA ALA A 65 6.60 -10.16 -3.91
C ALA A 65 6.68 -8.63 -3.87
N PHE A 66 7.89 -8.07 -4.02
CA PHE A 66 8.13 -6.63 -4.09
C PHE A 66 7.33 -5.99 -5.23
N ARG A 67 7.46 -6.51 -6.46
CA ARG A 67 6.75 -5.97 -7.62
C ARG A 67 5.23 -5.99 -7.44
N ARG A 68 4.68 -7.04 -6.83
CA ARG A 68 3.24 -7.11 -6.54
C ARG A 68 2.78 -6.09 -5.50
N ALA A 69 3.65 -5.73 -4.55
CA ALA A 69 3.37 -4.66 -3.61
C ALA A 69 3.38 -3.30 -4.30
N GLU A 70 4.33 -3.05 -5.21
CA GLU A 70 4.35 -1.84 -6.04
C GLU A 70 3.10 -1.74 -6.93
N GLU A 71 2.73 -2.83 -7.61
CA GLU A 71 1.51 -2.90 -8.42
C GLU A 71 0.27 -2.59 -7.57
N SER A 72 0.18 -3.16 -6.37
CA SER A 72 -0.90 -2.87 -5.43
C SER A 72 -0.96 -1.39 -5.04
N TYR A 73 0.19 -0.75 -4.81
CA TYR A 73 0.26 0.69 -4.52
C TYR A 73 -0.31 1.52 -5.68
N VAL A 74 0.10 1.20 -6.91
CA VAL A 74 -0.33 1.92 -8.12
C VAL A 74 -1.85 1.77 -8.35
N GLU A 75 -2.39 0.56 -8.22
CA GLU A 75 -3.83 0.34 -8.37
C GLU A 75 -4.66 1.07 -7.31
N LEU A 76 -4.15 1.16 -6.07
CA LEU A 76 -4.78 1.94 -5.00
C LEU A 76 -4.71 3.45 -5.28
N GLU A 77 -3.65 3.92 -5.94
CA GLU A 77 -3.56 5.31 -6.41
C GLU A 77 -4.63 5.63 -7.46
N PHE A 78 -4.84 4.74 -8.42
CA PHE A 78 -5.92 4.91 -9.40
C PHE A 78 -7.29 4.91 -8.73
N ALA A 79 -7.56 3.95 -7.83
CA ALA A 79 -8.81 3.88 -7.09
C ALA A 79 -9.07 5.15 -6.26
N LEU A 80 -8.05 5.69 -5.59
CA LEU A 80 -8.15 6.92 -4.82
C LEU A 80 -8.48 8.13 -5.72
N ASN A 81 -7.79 8.26 -6.85
CA ASN A 81 -8.04 9.34 -7.81
C ASN A 81 -9.47 9.32 -8.38
N ASP A 82 -10.00 8.14 -8.67
CA ASP A 82 -11.37 7.98 -9.17
C ASP A 82 -12.43 8.22 -8.08
N CYS A 83 -12.12 7.88 -6.83
CA CYS A 83 -12.97 8.18 -5.68
C CYS A 83 -13.18 9.70 -5.50
N GLY A 84 -12.08 10.47 -5.52
CA GLY A 84 -12.13 11.93 -5.41
C GLY A 84 -12.90 12.62 -6.55
N ARG A 85 -12.85 12.04 -7.77
CA ARG A 85 -13.64 12.52 -8.92
C ARG A 85 -15.14 12.25 -8.78
N SER A 86 -15.51 11.13 -8.17
CA SER A 86 -16.91 10.71 -8.01
C SER A 86 -17.64 11.48 -6.89
N GLY A 87 -16.92 11.95 -5.87
CA GLY A 87 -17.44 12.82 -4.81
C GLY A 87 -17.77 14.24 -5.28
N GLN A 88 -17.22 14.67 -6.42
CA GLN A 88 -17.40 15.98 -7.03
C GLN A 88 -18.50 15.96 -8.10
N LYS A 89 -19.68 15.41 -7.79
CA LYS A 89 -20.86 15.61 -8.67
C LYS A 89 -21.33 17.06 -8.55
N PRO A 90 -21.50 17.80 -9.66
CA PRO A 90 -21.92 19.19 -9.62
C PRO A 90 -23.32 19.28 -9.01
N SER A 91 -23.46 20.09 -7.96
CA SER A 91 -24.77 20.59 -7.55
C SER A 91 -25.41 21.27 -8.76
N ARG A 92 -26.64 20.88 -9.06
CA ARG A 92 -27.45 21.37 -10.19
C ARG A 92 -27.43 22.88 -10.33
#